data_AF-A0A0S9D737-F1
#
_entry.id   AF-A0A0S9D737-F1
#
_cell.length_a   1.000
_cell.length_b   1.000
_cell.length_c   1.000
_cell.angle_alpha   90.00
_cell.angle_beta   90.00
_cell.angle_gamma   90.00
#
_symmetry.space_group_name_H-M   'P 1'
#
loop_
_entity.id
_entity.type
_entity.pdbx_description
1 polymer ?
#
loop_
_entity_poly.entity_id
_entity_poly.type
_entity_poly.pdbx_seq_one_letter_code
_entity_poly.pdbx_strand_id
1 'polypeptide(L)'
;MLHFPSTNTAAHTAAPADVHRLHQLLGDHVWAFSNCRVDAPGFPVAEVDWLFYNATRGTFILSEWKRYPAAVSRVRDVGEPWVLVTGAGVPNPVEQVARQLDAVRRVLRQVVAKDHFPSADLVSINPFQSVYSPQVGPATQEERLRFGAVHGSLEELARTIESRSSPVPLVVAADAGRTALAETLAALFRCAVSTVIRRKLATGTGTPGPPSRVAAIHRELAALHLELAALAEQELTSAAAPAPEAAAVPVRPAAAVAAPKAPAGAPAVVATPPAAPPAAGTPRRTTSVSGHLRRHVVQHVPPSAGPEHVRAAFLAALQDGQLRASGVHVGQFGALVGQRLDRDRKLASLALGGLVTWCLAQAAAAGVGVVKDPVDPSVVRLARRT
;
A
#
# COMPACT_ATOMS: atom_id res chain seq x y z
N MET A 1 4.13 -6.43 -4.61
CA MET A 1 4.53 -7.81 -4.29
C MET A 1 3.34 -8.54 -3.68
N LEU A 2 3.16 -9.82 -4.01
CA LEU A 2 2.21 -10.70 -3.31
C LEU A 2 3.00 -11.53 -2.29
N HIS A 3 2.71 -11.37 -1.00
CA HIS A 3 3.43 -12.05 0.09
C HIS A 3 2.61 -13.22 0.64
N PHE A 4 3.21 -14.42 0.64
CA PHE A 4 2.63 -15.68 1.07
C PHE A 4 3.37 -16.15 2.33
N PRO A 5 2.95 -15.74 3.55
CA PRO A 5 3.62 -16.14 4.78
C PRO A 5 3.36 -17.62 5.11
N SER A 6 4.30 -18.26 5.81
CA SER A 6 4.14 -19.61 6.36
C SER A 6 2.85 -19.78 7.17
N THR A 7 2.20 -20.94 7.07
CA THR A 7 1.11 -21.35 7.97
C THR A 7 1.63 -21.95 9.28
N ASN A 8 2.93 -22.24 9.38
CA ASN A 8 3.52 -22.79 10.59
C ASN A 8 3.72 -21.70 11.64
N THR A 9 2.95 -21.75 12.73
CA THR A 9 3.05 -20.80 13.85
C THR A 9 4.35 -20.90 14.65
N ALA A 10 5.10 -22.00 14.49
CA ALA A 10 6.42 -22.18 15.09
C ALA A 10 7.58 -21.74 14.18
N ALA A 11 7.32 -21.40 12.91
CA ALA A 11 8.33 -20.80 12.04
C ALA A 11 8.59 -19.35 12.49
N HIS A 12 9.83 -18.87 12.30
CA HIS A 12 10.12 -17.45 12.46
C HIS A 12 9.20 -16.61 11.55
N THR A 13 8.78 -15.45 12.01
CA THR A 13 8.03 -14.50 11.17
C THR A 13 9.02 -13.65 10.38
N ALA A 14 8.71 -13.40 9.10
CA ALA A 14 9.49 -12.46 8.29
C ALA A 14 9.43 -11.07 8.94
N ALA A 15 10.57 -10.38 9.05
CA ALA A 15 10.62 -9.10 9.74
C ALA A 15 9.73 -8.06 9.02
N PRO A 16 8.78 -7.39 9.68
CA PRO A 16 7.82 -6.50 9.02
C PRO A 16 8.47 -5.37 8.21
N ALA A 17 9.63 -4.86 8.65
CA ALA A 17 10.38 -3.85 7.94
C ALA A 17 10.90 -4.34 6.57
N ASP A 18 11.41 -5.57 6.51
CA ASP A 18 11.90 -6.18 5.26
C ASP A 18 10.74 -6.45 4.30
N VAL A 19 9.64 -7.02 4.82
CA VAL A 19 8.39 -7.25 4.08
C VAL A 19 7.89 -5.93 3.47
N HIS A 20 7.79 -4.88 4.29
CA HIS A 20 7.36 -3.56 3.83
C HIS A 20 8.31 -2.98 2.77
N ARG A 21 9.64 -3.10 2.95
CA ARG A 21 10.61 -2.61 1.96
C ARG A 21 10.53 -3.39 0.65
N LEU A 22 10.37 -4.72 0.68
CA LEU A 22 10.12 -5.53 -0.51
C LEU A 22 8.80 -5.16 -1.20
N HIS A 23 7.74 -4.82 -0.46
CA HIS A 23 6.49 -4.30 -1.04
C HIS A 23 6.66 -2.96 -1.76
N GLN A 24 7.59 -2.10 -1.33
CA GLN A 24 7.93 -0.86 -2.03
C GLN A 24 8.77 -1.11 -3.29
N LEU A 25 9.68 -2.09 -3.25
CA LEU A 25 10.64 -2.38 -4.32
C LEU A 25 10.09 -3.29 -5.44
N LEU A 26 9.13 -4.16 -5.14
CA LEU A 26 8.69 -5.24 -6.04
C LEU A 26 7.19 -5.16 -6.37
N GLY A 27 6.85 -5.33 -7.65
CA GLY A 27 5.46 -5.31 -8.13
C GLY A 27 4.65 -6.56 -7.78
N ASP A 28 3.34 -6.56 -8.06
CA ASP A 28 2.43 -7.69 -7.77
C ASP A 28 2.60 -8.89 -8.74
N HIS A 29 3.43 -8.73 -9.76
CA HIS A 29 3.95 -9.84 -10.57
C HIS A 29 4.99 -10.68 -9.82
N VAL A 30 5.57 -10.18 -8.72
CA VAL A 30 6.47 -10.97 -7.86
C VAL A 30 5.69 -11.55 -6.69
N TRP A 31 5.76 -12.88 -6.57
CA TRP A 31 5.18 -13.68 -5.50
C TRP A 31 6.30 -14.12 -4.56
N ALA A 32 6.18 -13.86 -3.27
CA ALA A 32 7.21 -14.14 -2.28
C ALA A 32 6.65 -15.05 -1.19
N PHE A 33 7.12 -16.29 -1.15
CA PHE A 33 6.78 -17.30 -0.13
C PHE A 33 7.85 -17.24 0.96
N SER A 34 7.49 -16.93 2.20
CA SER A 34 8.46 -16.69 3.29
C SER A 34 8.35 -17.70 4.44
N ASN A 35 9.50 -18.17 4.93
CA ASN A 35 9.67 -19.13 6.02
C ASN A 35 8.88 -20.41 5.77
N CYS A 36 8.90 -20.83 4.51
CA CYS A 36 8.16 -21.96 3.98
C CYS A 36 8.87 -23.29 4.26
N ARG A 37 8.11 -24.38 4.19
CA ARG A 37 8.61 -25.73 4.46
C ARG A 37 8.28 -26.64 3.30
N VAL A 38 9.32 -27.18 2.67
CA VAL A 38 9.25 -28.02 1.49
C VAL A 38 9.38 -29.48 1.90
N ASP A 39 8.40 -30.28 1.51
CA ASP A 39 8.39 -31.73 1.69
C ASP A 39 8.61 -32.39 0.33
N ALA A 40 9.75 -33.07 0.15
CA ALA A 40 10.21 -33.58 -1.13
C ALA A 40 10.55 -35.08 -1.01
N PRO A 41 9.88 -35.98 -1.75
CA PRO A 41 10.12 -37.41 -1.64
C PRO A 41 11.59 -37.78 -1.87
N GLY A 42 12.21 -38.41 -0.87
CA GLY A 42 13.62 -38.83 -0.90
C GLY A 42 14.62 -37.79 -0.39
N PHE A 43 14.17 -36.63 0.10
CA PHE A 43 15.02 -35.59 0.68
C PHE A 43 14.62 -35.31 2.14
N PRO A 44 15.55 -34.80 2.98
CA PRO A 44 15.16 -34.18 4.23
C PRO A 44 14.26 -32.97 3.95
N VAL A 45 13.37 -32.68 4.90
CA VAL A 45 12.55 -31.48 4.89
C VAL A 45 13.44 -30.25 4.75
N ALA A 46 13.15 -29.40 3.75
CA ALA A 46 13.85 -28.13 3.58
C ALA A 46 13.02 -27.00 4.17
N GLU A 47 13.55 -26.33 5.19
CA GLU A 47 13.06 -25.04 5.65
C GLU A 47 13.69 -23.95 4.78
N VAL A 48 12.89 -23.03 4.25
CA VAL A 48 13.29 -22.04 3.25
C VAL A 48 12.86 -20.65 3.72
N ASP A 49 13.83 -19.76 3.90
CA ASP A 49 13.56 -18.38 4.33
C ASP A 49 12.73 -17.63 3.28
N TRP A 50 13.14 -17.65 2.01
CA TRP A 50 12.37 -17.03 0.93
C TRP A 50 12.46 -17.79 -0.39
N LEU A 51 11.31 -18.03 -1.01
CA LEU A 51 11.19 -18.36 -2.43
C LEU A 51 10.44 -17.23 -3.15
N PHE A 52 11.11 -16.59 -4.10
CA PHE A 52 10.51 -15.61 -5.00
C PHE A 52 10.16 -16.26 -6.33
N TYR A 53 8.99 -15.94 -6.87
CA TYR A 53 8.59 -16.28 -8.23
C TYR A 53 8.16 -15.01 -8.97
N ASN A 54 8.83 -14.72 -10.07
CA ASN A 54 8.50 -13.60 -10.95
C ASN A 54 7.56 -14.09 -12.06
N ALA A 55 6.26 -13.82 -11.93
CA ALA A 55 5.20 -14.33 -12.80
C ALA A 55 5.16 -13.71 -14.22
N THR A 56 5.95 -12.67 -14.50
CA THR A 56 6.14 -12.13 -15.86
C THR A 56 7.40 -12.67 -16.53
N ARG A 57 8.45 -13.01 -15.76
CA ARG A 57 9.69 -13.61 -16.28
C ARG A 57 9.74 -15.14 -16.19
N GLY A 58 8.84 -15.76 -15.44
CA GLY A 58 8.83 -17.20 -15.18
C GLY A 58 10.08 -17.69 -14.45
N THR A 59 10.62 -16.87 -13.54
CA THR A 59 11.86 -17.20 -12.81
C THR A 59 11.57 -17.44 -11.33
N PHE A 60 12.19 -18.50 -10.80
CA PHE A 60 12.22 -18.79 -9.37
C PHE A 60 13.58 -18.39 -8.80
N ILE A 61 13.59 -17.73 -7.65
CA ILE A 61 14.79 -17.39 -6.88
C ILE A 61 14.61 -17.90 -5.46
N LEU A 62 15.48 -18.80 -5.03
CA LEU A 62 15.58 -19.30 -3.67
C LEU A 62 16.61 -18.44 -2.92
N SER A 63 16.21 -17.79 -1.82
CA SER A 63 17.05 -16.85 -1.09
C SER A 63 17.10 -17.20 0.39
N GLU A 64 18.30 -17.54 0.88
CA GLU A 64 18.59 -17.80 2.29
C GLU A 64 19.00 -16.50 2.99
N TRP A 65 18.47 -16.22 4.19
CA TRP A 65 18.57 -14.90 4.83
C TRP A 65 19.28 -14.99 6.18
N LYS A 66 20.55 -14.55 6.24
CA LYS A 66 21.31 -14.53 7.50
C LYS A 66 21.52 -13.12 8.05
N ARG A 67 21.26 -12.98 9.35
CA ARG A 67 21.56 -11.79 10.14
C ARG A 67 22.63 -12.14 11.18
N TYR A 68 23.85 -11.67 10.97
CA TYR A 68 24.99 -11.90 11.87
C TYR A 68 25.16 -10.76 12.88
N PRO A 69 25.76 -11.01 14.07
CA PRO A 69 25.96 -9.98 15.09
C PRO A 69 27.04 -8.94 14.73
N ALA A 70 27.85 -9.19 13.70
CA ALA A 70 28.88 -8.29 13.21
C ALA A 70 28.97 -8.35 11.69
N ALA A 71 29.60 -7.34 11.07
CA ALA A 71 29.83 -7.30 9.62
C ALA A 71 30.59 -8.54 9.12
N VAL A 72 30.30 -8.97 7.89
CA VAL A 72 31.00 -10.08 7.23
C VAL A 72 32.27 -9.53 6.57
N SER A 73 33.44 -10.01 7.00
CA SER A 73 34.72 -9.65 6.40
C SER A 73 35.00 -10.46 5.14
N ARG A 74 34.61 -11.73 5.13
CA ARG A 74 34.83 -12.64 4.01
C ARG A 74 33.65 -13.58 3.76
N VAL A 75 33.19 -13.59 2.52
CA VAL A 75 32.21 -14.53 1.96
C VAL A 75 32.96 -15.60 1.18
N ARG A 76 32.56 -16.87 1.36
CA ARG A 76 33.12 -18.03 0.65
C ARG A 76 32.01 -18.91 0.07
N ASP A 77 32.36 -19.64 -0.98
CA ASP A 77 31.54 -20.73 -1.53
C ASP A 77 31.54 -21.97 -0.60
N VAL A 78 30.76 -22.99 -0.96
CA VAL A 78 30.60 -24.28 -0.27
C VAL A 78 31.94 -24.89 0.20
N GLY A 79 31.95 -25.43 1.42
CA GLY A 79 33.08 -26.14 2.03
C GLY A 79 33.87 -25.32 3.05
N GLU A 80 33.66 -24.00 3.10
CA GLU A 80 34.39 -23.08 3.97
C GLU A 80 33.42 -22.15 4.73
N PRO A 81 33.65 -21.83 6.01
CA PRO A 81 32.82 -20.88 6.75
C PRO A 81 32.96 -19.46 6.20
N TRP A 82 31.93 -18.64 6.39
CA TRP A 82 32.06 -17.19 6.25
C TRP A 82 32.78 -16.62 7.47
N VAL A 83 33.46 -15.50 7.32
CA VAL A 83 34.24 -14.87 8.40
C VAL A 83 33.67 -13.49 8.71
N LEU A 84 33.47 -13.20 9.99
CA LEU A 84 33.06 -11.88 10.47
C LEU A 84 34.28 -10.95 10.64
N VAL A 85 34.06 -9.64 10.76
CA VAL A 85 35.12 -8.66 11.07
C VAL A 85 35.81 -8.91 12.42
N THR A 86 35.19 -9.68 13.31
CA THR A 86 35.77 -10.15 14.58
C THR A 86 36.74 -11.32 14.41
N GLY A 87 36.92 -11.85 13.19
CA GLY A 87 37.67 -13.08 12.92
C GLY A 87 36.89 -14.37 13.21
N ALA A 88 35.68 -14.28 13.78
CA ALA A 88 34.84 -15.45 14.04
C ALA A 88 34.33 -16.09 12.74
N GLY A 89 34.47 -17.41 12.62
CA GLY A 89 33.84 -18.20 11.56
C GLY A 89 32.36 -18.47 11.87
N VAL A 90 31.51 -18.36 10.86
CA VAL A 90 30.06 -18.64 10.95
C VAL A 90 29.62 -19.64 9.88
N PRO A 91 28.52 -20.40 10.10
CA PRO A 91 28.01 -21.36 9.13
C PRO A 91 27.75 -20.71 7.76
N ASN A 92 28.17 -21.40 6.70
CA ASN A 92 28.06 -20.89 5.33
C ASN A 92 26.62 -21.04 4.80
N PRO A 93 25.91 -19.93 4.47
CA PRO A 93 24.53 -20.00 3.98
C PRO A 93 24.42 -20.61 2.59
N VAL A 94 25.48 -20.57 1.78
CA VAL A 94 25.52 -21.14 0.43
C VAL A 94 25.32 -22.66 0.47
N GLU A 95 25.81 -23.32 1.53
CA GLU A 95 25.57 -24.76 1.72
C GLU A 95 24.13 -25.08 2.12
N GLN A 96 23.52 -24.20 2.93
CA GLN A 96 22.13 -24.38 3.36
C GLN A 96 21.19 -24.19 2.17
N VAL A 97 21.39 -23.12 1.37
CA VAL A 97 20.60 -22.88 0.17
C VAL A 97 20.80 -23.97 -0.88
N ALA A 98 22.01 -24.54 -1.01
CA ALA A 98 22.25 -25.68 -1.90
C ALA A 98 21.44 -26.93 -1.50
N ARG A 99 21.38 -27.26 -0.20
CA ARG A 99 20.57 -28.40 0.30
C ARG A 99 19.07 -28.16 0.12
N GLN A 100 18.59 -26.95 0.39
CA GLN A 100 17.20 -26.56 0.14
C GLN A 100 16.83 -26.65 -1.35
N LEU A 101 17.74 -26.20 -2.21
CA LEU A 101 17.53 -26.09 -3.66
C LEU A 101 17.20 -27.42 -4.31
N ASP A 102 17.78 -28.53 -3.86
CA ASP A 102 17.46 -29.85 -4.43
C ASP A 102 16.06 -30.33 -4.05
N ALA A 103 15.60 -30.07 -2.83
CA ALA A 103 14.21 -30.32 -2.44
C ALA A 103 13.22 -29.43 -3.23
N VAL A 104 13.54 -28.14 -3.41
CA VAL A 104 12.74 -27.20 -4.22
C VAL A 104 12.71 -27.63 -5.69
N ARG A 105 13.85 -27.98 -6.29
CA ARG A 105 13.95 -28.53 -7.66
C ARG A 105 13.08 -29.78 -7.79
N ARG A 106 13.14 -30.70 -6.82
CA ARG A 106 12.35 -31.95 -6.82
C ARG A 106 10.85 -31.66 -6.90
N VAL A 107 10.34 -30.79 -6.03
CA VAL A 107 8.92 -30.41 -5.99
C VAL A 107 8.50 -29.67 -7.26
N LEU A 108 9.28 -28.68 -7.71
CA LEU A 108 8.97 -27.94 -8.94
C LEU A 108 8.95 -28.84 -10.17
N ARG A 109 9.89 -29.78 -10.30
CA ARG A 109 10.00 -30.69 -11.45
C ARG A 109 8.94 -31.78 -11.47
N GLN A 110 8.64 -32.39 -10.32
CA GLN A 110 7.78 -33.58 -10.28
C GLN A 110 6.30 -33.27 -10.02
N VAL A 111 6.02 -32.18 -9.31
CA VAL A 111 4.64 -31.82 -8.93
C VAL A 111 4.17 -30.63 -9.75
N VAL A 112 4.89 -29.50 -9.70
CA VAL A 112 4.40 -28.24 -10.28
C VAL A 112 4.48 -28.24 -11.81
N ALA A 113 5.60 -28.69 -12.39
CA ALA A 113 5.84 -28.58 -13.83
C ALA A 113 4.86 -29.38 -14.68
N LYS A 114 4.46 -30.57 -14.25
CA LYS A 114 3.52 -31.43 -14.98
C LYS A 114 2.19 -30.73 -15.24
N ASP A 115 1.66 -30.04 -14.23
CA ASP A 115 0.31 -29.49 -14.26
C ASP A 115 0.28 -28.02 -14.72
N HIS A 116 1.34 -27.24 -14.43
CA HIS A 116 1.39 -25.80 -14.69
C HIS A 116 2.35 -25.39 -15.81
N PHE A 117 3.34 -26.22 -16.14
CA PHE A 117 4.39 -25.93 -17.13
C PHE A 117 4.67 -27.15 -18.06
N PRO A 118 3.66 -27.77 -18.69
CA PRO A 118 3.79 -29.07 -19.36
C PRO A 118 4.79 -29.09 -20.53
N SER A 119 5.11 -27.92 -21.10
CA SER A 119 6.09 -27.78 -22.19
C SER A 119 7.53 -27.52 -21.71
N ALA A 120 7.78 -27.42 -20.40
CA ALA A 120 9.11 -27.16 -19.85
C ALA A 120 9.93 -28.44 -19.72
N ASP A 121 11.18 -28.41 -20.19
CA ASP A 121 12.13 -29.48 -19.86
C ASP A 121 12.38 -29.50 -18.34
N LEU A 122 12.06 -30.62 -17.69
CA LEU A 122 12.22 -30.80 -16.25
C LEU A 122 13.68 -30.64 -15.81
N VAL A 123 14.67 -30.98 -16.64
CA VAL A 123 16.09 -30.86 -16.28
C VAL A 123 16.51 -29.38 -16.23
N SER A 124 16.00 -28.56 -17.16
CA SER A 124 16.22 -27.11 -17.20
C SER A 124 15.63 -26.32 -16.02
N ILE A 125 14.64 -26.88 -15.30
CA ILE A 125 14.01 -26.22 -14.15
C ILE A 125 15.03 -26.11 -13.01
N ASN A 126 15.61 -24.93 -12.86
CA ASN A 126 16.66 -24.65 -11.89
C ASN A 126 16.44 -23.26 -11.26
N PRO A 127 15.87 -23.17 -10.05
CA PRO A 127 15.77 -21.90 -9.33
C PRO A 127 17.15 -21.27 -9.15
N PHE A 128 17.22 -19.94 -9.28
CA PHE A 128 18.45 -19.22 -8.98
C PHE A 128 18.66 -19.19 -7.47
N GLN A 129 19.84 -19.61 -7.00
CA GLN A 129 20.17 -19.54 -5.58
C GLN A 129 20.73 -18.17 -5.21
N SER A 130 20.37 -17.70 -4.03
CA SER A 130 20.69 -16.39 -3.50
C SER A 130 20.95 -16.49 -2.00
N VAL A 131 21.82 -15.63 -1.48
CA VAL A 131 21.90 -15.35 -0.05
C VAL A 131 21.71 -13.85 0.15
N TYR A 132 20.89 -13.47 1.13
CA TYR A 132 20.82 -12.10 1.63
C TYR A 132 21.42 -12.02 3.03
N SER A 133 22.29 -11.04 3.24
CA SER A 133 22.80 -10.70 4.57
C SER A 133 23.14 -9.21 4.65
N PRO A 134 22.44 -8.41 5.49
CA PRO A 134 22.71 -6.98 5.63
C PRO A 134 24.06 -6.66 6.29
N GLN A 135 24.79 -7.69 6.73
CA GLN A 135 26.16 -7.58 7.23
C GLN A 135 27.22 -7.72 6.12
N VAL A 136 26.83 -8.09 4.90
CA VAL A 136 27.68 -8.01 3.70
C VAL A 136 27.59 -6.59 3.14
N GLY A 137 28.73 -6.03 2.75
CA GLY A 137 28.80 -4.68 2.17
C GLY A 137 30.05 -4.46 1.32
N PRO A 138 30.32 -3.22 0.87
CA PRO A 138 31.39 -2.93 -0.10
C PRO A 138 32.82 -3.30 0.34
N ALA A 139 33.05 -3.50 1.64
CA ALA A 139 34.32 -3.93 2.21
C ALA A 139 34.42 -5.46 2.41
N THR A 140 33.36 -6.22 2.14
CA THR A 140 33.34 -7.68 2.26
C THR A 140 34.11 -8.31 1.11
N GLN A 141 35.07 -9.19 1.42
CA GLN A 141 35.82 -9.93 0.43
C GLN A 141 35.02 -11.14 -0.06
N GLU A 142 34.61 -11.16 -1.34
CA GLU A 142 33.95 -12.32 -1.96
C GLU A 142 34.99 -13.26 -2.61
N GLU A 143 35.16 -14.46 -2.05
CA GLU A 143 36.10 -15.46 -2.58
C GLU A 143 35.38 -16.59 -3.33
N ARG A 144 35.59 -16.64 -4.66
CA ARG A 144 35.30 -17.80 -5.54
C ARG A 144 33.86 -18.32 -5.51
N LEU A 145 32.86 -17.45 -5.43
CA LEU A 145 31.44 -17.85 -5.55
C LEU A 145 31.17 -18.49 -6.94
N ARG A 146 31.03 -19.82 -7.00
CA ARG A 146 30.69 -20.54 -8.25
C ARG A 146 29.18 -20.59 -8.49
N PHE A 147 28.37 -20.43 -7.44
CA PHE A 147 26.94 -20.68 -7.50
C PHE A 147 26.10 -19.59 -6.80
N GLY A 148 25.25 -18.92 -7.57
CA GLY A 148 24.30 -17.93 -7.07
C GLY A 148 24.85 -16.52 -6.95
N ALA A 149 24.21 -15.71 -6.11
CA ALA A 149 24.65 -14.37 -5.74
C ALA A 149 24.46 -14.12 -4.24
N VAL A 150 25.31 -13.28 -3.66
CA VAL A 150 25.15 -12.75 -2.31
C VAL A 150 24.71 -11.29 -2.42
N HIS A 151 23.83 -10.85 -1.53
CA HIS A 151 23.27 -9.50 -1.52
C HIS A 151 23.42 -8.87 -0.13
N GLY A 152 24.04 -7.69 -0.08
CA GLY A 152 24.15 -6.86 1.11
C GLY A 152 22.89 -6.01 1.37
N SER A 153 22.08 -5.78 0.33
CA SER A 153 20.90 -4.93 0.40
C SER A 153 19.64 -5.58 -0.21
N LEU A 154 18.47 -5.13 0.23
CA LEU A 154 17.19 -5.56 -0.36
C LEU A 154 17.04 -4.98 -1.78
N GLU A 155 17.70 -3.87 -2.07
CA GLU A 155 17.79 -3.22 -3.39
C GLU A 155 18.61 -4.04 -4.40
N GLU A 156 19.66 -4.75 -3.96
CA GLU A 156 20.38 -5.73 -4.79
C GLU A 156 19.51 -6.97 -5.06
N LEU A 157 18.94 -7.57 -4.01
CA LEU A 157 18.06 -8.72 -4.13
C LEU A 157 16.86 -8.41 -5.04
N ALA A 158 16.19 -7.27 -4.84
CA ALA A 158 15.06 -6.85 -5.66
C ALA A 158 15.45 -6.62 -7.13
N ARG A 159 16.60 -5.98 -7.39
CA ARG A 159 17.12 -5.85 -8.77
C ARG A 159 17.41 -7.22 -9.39
N THR A 160 17.92 -8.18 -8.64
CA THR A 160 18.14 -9.55 -9.14
C THR A 160 16.80 -10.23 -9.45
N ILE A 161 15.79 -10.15 -8.57
CA ILE A 161 14.44 -10.69 -8.81
C ILE A 161 13.77 -10.07 -10.05
N GLU A 162 13.95 -8.76 -10.27
CA GLU A 162 13.32 -8.02 -11.39
C GLU A 162 14.09 -8.11 -12.71
N SER A 163 15.36 -8.52 -12.71
CA SER A 163 16.20 -8.60 -13.92
C SER A 163 16.49 -10.02 -14.39
N ARG A 164 16.53 -11.00 -13.48
CA ARG A 164 16.96 -12.38 -13.79
C ARG A 164 16.04 -13.02 -14.82
N SER A 165 16.64 -13.47 -15.93
CA SER A 165 16.02 -14.35 -16.92
C SER A 165 16.34 -15.82 -16.62
N SER A 166 15.43 -16.71 -17.06
CA SER A 166 15.69 -18.14 -17.22
C SER A 166 15.77 -18.44 -18.71
N PRO A 167 16.66 -19.34 -19.17
CA PRO A 167 16.61 -19.85 -20.55
C PRO A 167 15.32 -20.63 -20.84
N VAL A 168 14.66 -21.15 -19.80
CA VAL A 168 13.32 -21.77 -19.88
C VAL A 168 12.40 -21.02 -18.89
N PRO A 169 11.70 -19.96 -19.34
CA PRO A 169 10.74 -19.22 -18.53
C PRO A 169 9.54 -20.10 -18.14
N LEU A 170 9.31 -20.27 -16.84
CA LEU A 170 8.14 -20.95 -16.31
C LEU A 170 6.98 -19.95 -16.16
N VAL A 171 6.38 -19.54 -17.29
CA VAL A 171 5.27 -18.58 -17.34
C VAL A 171 3.96 -19.33 -17.62
N VAL A 172 2.93 -19.07 -16.81
CA VAL A 172 1.58 -19.62 -17.05
C VAL A 172 0.87 -18.79 -18.12
N ALA A 173 0.39 -19.46 -19.18
CA ALA A 173 -0.18 -18.80 -20.36
C ALA A 173 -1.54 -18.10 -20.14
N ALA A 174 -2.28 -18.45 -19.09
CA ALA A 174 -3.63 -17.92 -18.81
C ALA A 174 -3.77 -17.42 -17.37
N ASP A 175 -4.51 -16.33 -17.17
CA ASP A 175 -4.76 -15.75 -15.83
C ASP A 175 -5.45 -16.74 -14.87
N ALA A 176 -6.35 -17.60 -15.37
CA ALA A 176 -6.97 -18.65 -14.57
C ALA A 176 -5.92 -19.61 -13.96
N GLY A 177 -4.88 -19.96 -14.73
CA GLY A 177 -3.80 -20.81 -14.26
C GLY A 177 -2.88 -20.13 -13.22
N ARG A 178 -2.82 -18.80 -13.18
CA ARG A 178 -2.03 -18.08 -12.15
C ARG A 178 -2.56 -18.32 -10.74
N THR A 179 -3.88 -18.32 -10.57
CA THR A 179 -4.51 -18.63 -9.27
C THR A 179 -4.25 -20.08 -8.88
N ALA A 180 -4.45 -21.02 -9.80
CA ALA A 180 -4.18 -22.45 -9.55
C ALA A 180 -2.71 -22.71 -9.20
N LEU A 181 -1.75 -22.07 -9.88
CA LEU A 181 -0.33 -22.15 -9.57
C LEU A 181 -0.03 -21.57 -8.19
N ALA A 182 -0.55 -20.37 -7.88
CA ALA A 182 -0.32 -19.73 -6.58
C ALA A 182 -0.85 -20.57 -5.42
N GLU A 183 -2.02 -21.19 -5.57
CA GLU A 183 -2.60 -22.11 -4.58
C GLU A 183 -1.81 -23.42 -4.48
N THR A 184 -1.36 -23.99 -5.61
CA THR A 184 -0.51 -25.19 -5.65
C THR A 184 0.82 -24.95 -4.95
N LEU A 185 1.50 -23.84 -5.27
CA LEU A 185 2.73 -23.42 -4.58
C LEU A 185 2.45 -23.19 -3.10
N ALA A 186 1.44 -22.40 -2.74
CA ALA A 186 1.15 -22.13 -1.33
C ALA A 186 0.86 -23.43 -0.53
N ALA A 187 0.16 -24.41 -1.10
CA ALA A 187 -0.04 -25.71 -0.46
C ALA A 187 1.29 -26.47 -0.26
N LEU A 188 2.11 -26.60 -1.31
CA LEU A 188 3.37 -27.35 -1.28
C LEU A 188 4.43 -26.71 -0.37
N PHE A 189 4.46 -25.38 -0.32
CA PHE A 189 5.37 -24.59 0.51
C PHE A 189 4.80 -24.31 1.92
N ARG A 190 3.57 -24.78 2.21
CA ARG A 190 2.85 -24.56 3.48
C ARG A 190 2.69 -23.08 3.85
N CYS A 191 2.28 -22.26 2.87
CA CYS A 191 2.01 -20.84 3.01
C CYS A 191 0.52 -20.50 2.92
N ALA A 192 0.11 -19.39 3.54
CA ALA A 192 -1.26 -18.89 3.52
C ALA A 192 -1.55 -18.09 2.23
N VAL A 193 -2.74 -18.25 1.67
CA VAL A 193 -3.26 -17.44 0.56
C VAL A 193 -4.41 -16.55 1.06
N SER A 194 -4.12 -15.28 1.32
CA SER A 194 -5.12 -14.32 1.80
C SER A 194 -6.17 -13.99 0.73
N THR A 195 -7.34 -13.51 1.15
CA THR A 195 -8.42 -13.07 0.26
C THR A 195 -8.01 -11.86 -0.61
N VAL A 196 -7.05 -11.05 -0.14
CA VAL A 196 -6.44 -9.95 -0.91
C VAL A 196 -5.59 -10.50 -2.05
N ILE A 197 -4.78 -11.53 -1.80
CA ILE A 197 -3.94 -12.18 -2.81
C ILE A 197 -4.80 -12.83 -3.90
N ARG A 198 -5.80 -13.64 -3.52
CA ARG A 198 -6.76 -14.25 -4.47
C ARG A 198 -7.39 -13.20 -5.38
N ARG A 199 -7.81 -12.06 -4.81
CA ARG A 199 -8.40 -10.94 -5.55
C ARG A 199 -7.41 -10.29 -6.52
N LYS A 200 -6.16 -10.06 -6.10
CA LYS A 200 -5.10 -9.49 -6.95
C LYS A 200 -4.71 -10.43 -8.10
N LEU A 201 -4.62 -11.73 -7.85
CA LEU A 201 -4.39 -12.75 -8.88
C LEU A 201 -5.54 -12.79 -9.91
N ALA A 202 -6.79 -12.76 -9.46
CA ALA A 202 -7.96 -12.76 -10.33
C ALA A 202 -8.10 -11.50 -11.22
N THR A 203 -7.49 -10.38 -10.84
CA THR A 203 -7.47 -9.15 -11.66
C THR A 203 -6.37 -9.11 -12.73
N GLY A 204 -5.52 -10.13 -12.81
CA GLY A 204 -4.40 -10.22 -13.75
C GLY A 204 -3.19 -9.35 -13.37
N THR A 205 -1.98 -9.78 -13.76
CA THR A 205 -0.72 -9.08 -13.45
C THR A 205 -0.24 -8.14 -14.56
N GLY A 206 -1.09 -7.83 -15.55
CA GLY A 206 -0.73 -6.89 -16.62
C GLY A 206 -0.45 -5.52 -16.02
N THR A 207 0.70 -4.92 -16.33
CA THR A 207 1.10 -3.60 -15.82
C THR A 207 -0.05 -2.61 -16.05
N PRO A 208 -0.75 -2.17 -15.01
CA PRO A 208 -1.99 -1.44 -15.21
C PRO A 208 -1.63 -0.09 -15.84
N GLY A 209 -2.14 0.16 -17.05
CA GLY A 209 -1.94 1.44 -17.72
C GLY A 209 -2.32 2.61 -16.80
N PRO A 210 -1.77 3.81 -16.99
CA PRO A 210 -1.91 4.93 -16.05
C PRO A 210 -3.32 5.10 -15.41
N PRO A 211 -4.45 5.07 -16.16
CA PRO A 211 -5.77 5.17 -15.55
C PRO A 211 -6.19 3.96 -14.68
N SER A 212 -5.81 2.72 -15.02
CA SER A 212 -6.11 1.56 -14.18
C SER A 212 -5.17 1.45 -12.98
N ARG A 213 -3.92 1.96 -13.07
CA ARG A 213 -3.05 2.12 -11.89
C ARG A 213 -3.61 3.19 -10.97
N VAL A 214 -4.06 4.33 -11.49
CA VAL A 214 -4.74 5.38 -10.70
C VAL A 214 -6.03 4.85 -10.07
N ALA A 215 -6.83 4.03 -10.78
CA ALA A 215 -8.01 3.39 -10.20
C ALA A 215 -7.68 2.28 -9.18
N ALA A 216 -6.51 1.64 -9.29
CA ALA A 216 -5.99 0.73 -8.25
C ALA A 216 -5.51 1.53 -7.02
N ILE A 217 -4.73 2.59 -7.21
CA ILE A 217 -4.27 3.50 -6.16
C ILE A 217 -5.46 4.13 -5.41
N HIS A 218 -6.51 4.57 -6.10
CA HIS A 218 -7.72 5.07 -5.44
C HIS A 218 -8.47 3.98 -4.64
N ARG A 219 -8.42 2.71 -5.06
CA ARG A 219 -8.98 1.59 -4.29
C ARG A 219 -8.09 1.20 -3.11
N GLU A 220 -6.77 1.27 -3.26
CA GLU A 220 -5.78 1.06 -2.20
C GLU A 220 -5.88 2.18 -1.15
N LEU A 221 -5.97 3.45 -1.58
CA LEU A 221 -6.27 4.58 -0.69
C LEU A 221 -7.62 4.44 -0.02
N ALA A 222 -8.69 4.04 -0.73
CA ALA A 222 -10.00 3.84 -0.11
C ALA A 222 -9.97 2.71 0.94
N ALA A 223 -9.23 1.62 0.68
CA ALA A 223 -9.02 0.56 1.67
C ALA A 223 -8.22 1.06 2.88
N LEU A 224 -7.15 1.82 2.66
CA LEU A 224 -6.34 2.42 3.73
C LEU A 224 -7.15 3.39 4.60
N HIS A 225 -8.03 4.21 4.00
CA HIS A 225 -8.93 5.10 4.75
C HIS A 225 -9.98 4.33 5.56
N LEU A 226 -10.42 3.15 5.11
CA LEU A 226 -11.32 2.28 5.88
C LEU A 226 -10.57 1.59 7.03
N GLU A 227 -9.32 1.19 6.82
CA GLU A 227 -8.46 0.59 7.85
C GLU A 227 -8.09 1.63 8.94
N LEU A 228 -7.73 2.84 8.54
CA LEU A 228 -7.52 3.97 9.46
C LEU A 228 -8.79 4.36 10.22
N ALA A 229 -9.97 4.31 9.58
CA ALA A 229 -11.25 4.54 10.27
C ALA A 229 -11.52 3.46 11.33
N ALA A 230 -11.29 2.18 11.00
CA ALA A 230 -11.46 1.07 11.95
C ALA A 230 -10.50 1.16 13.15
N LEU A 231 -9.25 1.57 12.93
CA LEU A 231 -8.28 1.79 14.01
C LEU A 231 -8.67 2.97 14.91
N ALA A 232 -9.16 4.07 14.34
CA ALA A 232 -9.68 5.21 15.11
C ALA A 232 -10.95 4.82 15.92
N GLU A 233 -11.81 3.96 15.39
CA GLU A 233 -12.96 3.40 16.11
C GLU A 233 -12.55 2.46 17.27
N GLN A 234 -11.41 1.75 17.14
CA GLN A 234 -10.82 0.97 18.25
C GLN A 234 -10.25 1.85 19.37
N GLU A 235 -9.56 2.95 19.04
CA GLU A 235 -9.10 3.91 20.07
C GLU A 235 -10.29 4.54 20.82
N LEU A 236 -11.35 4.90 20.10
CA LEU A 236 -12.58 5.47 20.68
C LEU A 236 -13.36 4.50 21.58
N THR A 237 -13.28 3.19 21.32
CA THR A 237 -13.95 2.17 22.16
C THR A 237 -13.09 1.72 23.35
N SER A 238 -11.76 1.74 23.23
CA SER A 238 -10.85 1.47 24.35
C SER A 238 -10.94 2.54 25.46
N ALA A 239 -11.30 3.78 25.12
CA ALA A 239 -11.49 4.87 26.07
C ALA A 239 -12.81 4.81 26.88
N ALA A 240 -13.68 3.82 26.65
CA ALA A 240 -15.05 3.77 27.16
C ALA A 240 -15.31 2.69 28.23
N ALA A 241 -14.28 2.22 28.94
CA ALA A 241 -14.44 1.34 30.11
C ALA A 241 -14.65 2.19 31.40
N PRO A 242 -15.78 2.08 32.11
CA PRO A 242 -16.04 2.89 33.30
C PRO A 242 -15.24 2.36 34.51
N ALA A 243 -14.49 3.26 35.15
CA ALA A 243 -13.88 3.01 36.46
C ALA A 243 -14.91 3.17 37.60
N PRO A 244 -14.78 2.44 38.72
CA PRO A 244 -15.73 2.51 39.82
C PRO A 244 -15.65 3.85 40.59
N GLU A 245 -16.82 4.26 41.09
CA GLU A 245 -17.07 5.57 41.71
C GLU A 245 -16.43 5.71 43.10
N ALA A 246 -15.74 6.83 43.35
CA ALA A 246 -15.10 7.14 44.63
C ALA A 246 -15.49 8.54 45.11
N ALA A 247 -15.66 8.69 46.43
CA ALA A 247 -16.34 9.82 47.04
C ALA A 247 -15.51 11.11 47.21
N ALA A 248 -16.26 12.20 47.34
CA ALA A 248 -15.92 13.56 47.78
C ALA A 248 -14.99 13.67 49.04
N VAL A 249 -14.41 14.81 49.45
CA VAL A 249 -14.69 16.26 49.23
C VAL A 249 -13.36 17.12 49.20
N PRO A 250 -13.19 18.43 49.61
CA PRO A 250 -12.52 19.44 48.75
C PRO A 250 -11.26 20.14 49.37
N VAL A 251 -10.76 21.25 48.76
CA VAL A 251 -10.48 22.59 49.37
C VAL A 251 -9.73 23.55 48.40
N ARG A 252 -9.83 24.88 48.64
CA ARG A 252 -9.39 26.09 47.87
C ARG A 252 -8.20 26.79 48.61
N PRO A 253 -7.71 28.05 48.32
CA PRO A 253 -7.52 28.87 47.09
C PRO A 253 -6.15 29.67 47.02
N ALA A 254 -6.05 30.64 46.08
CA ALA A 254 -5.17 31.86 46.03
C ALA A 254 -3.71 31.70 45.49
N ALA A 255 -3.02 32.70 44.90
CA ALA A 255 -3.24 34.16 44.63
C ALA A 255 -2.61 34.52 43.23
N ALA A 256 -3.01 35.53 42.42
CA ALA A 256 -2.82 37.00 42.49
C ALA A 256 -1.32 37.46 42.54
N VAL A 257 -0.78 38.49 41.86
CA VAL A 257 -1.23 39.72 41.14
C VAL A 257 -0.18 40.08 40.01
N ALA A 258 -0.47 40.76 38.87
CA ALA A 258 -0.10 42.18 38.58
C ALA A 258 -0.28 42.63 37.09
N ALA A 259 -0.35 43.96 36.86
CA ALA A 259 -0.55 44.64 35.57
C ALA A 259 0.36 45.91 35.43
N PRO A 260 -0.01 47.03 34.75
CA PRO A 260 0.34 47.35 33.35
C PRO A 260 1.11 48.69 33.18
N LYS A 261 1.42 49.13 31.93
CA LYS A 261 1.68 50.56 31.59
C LYS A 261 1.60 50.89 30.08
N ALA A 262 1.18 52.12 29.76
CA ALA A 262 1.17 52.82 28.46
C ALA A 262 1.83 54.24 28.67
N PRO A 263 1.87 55.27 27.77
CA PRO A 263 0.88 55.64 26.72
C PRO A 263 1.35 56.43 25.43
N ALA A 264 0.36 56.78 24.58
CA ALA A 264 0.15 58.00 23.77
C ALA A 264 1.03 58.40 22.52
N GLY A 265 0.33 58.76 21.42
CA GLY A 265 0.84 59.55 20.27
C GLY A 265 -0.03 59.45 18.98
N ALA A 266 -0.41 60.57 18.35
CA ALA A 266 -1.22 60.69 17.10
C ALA A 266 -0.92 62.05 16.39
N PRO A 267 -1.43 62.44 15.19
CA PRO A 267 -2.42 61.81 14.28
C PRO A 267 -2.16 61.91 12.72
N ALA A 268 -3.08 61.31 11.94
CA ALA A 268 -3.60 61.67 10.58
C ALA A 268 -2.72 61.64 9.28
N VAL A 269 -3.20 60.92 8.22
CA VAL A 269 -3.64 61.39 6.87
C VAL A 269 -4.43 60.24 6.17
N VAL A 270 -5.27 60.55 5.16
CA VAL A 270 -6.31 59.71 4.51
C VAL A 270 -5.84 59.01 3.22
N ALA A 271 -6.22 57.73 2.98
CA ALA A 271 -6.90 57.25 1.74
C ALA A 271 -7.05 55.71 1.57
N THR A 272 -8.26 55.30 1.13
CA THR A 272 -8.66 54.03 0.44
C THR A 272 -8.73 52.66 1.18
N PRO A 273 -9.73 51.78 0.87
CA PRO A 273 -10.03 50.49 1.54
C PRO A 273 -9.61 49.26 0.68
N PRO A 274 -9.97 47.97 0.97
CA PRO A 274 -10.69 47.34 2.10
C PRO A 274 -9.78 46.30 2.84
N ALA A 275 -10.18 45.26 3.60
CA ALA A 275 -11.46 44.59 3.91
C ALA A 275 -11.42 43.90 5.31
N ALA A 276 -12.45 43.11 5.68
CA ALA A 276 -12.59 42.40 6.97
C ALA A 276 -13.45 41.11 6.84
N PRO A 277 -13.93 40.46 7.93
CA PRO A 277 -13.25 39.52 8.84
C PRO A 277 -13.91 38.10 8.78
N PRO A 278 -13.56 37.09 9.62
CA PRO A 278 -14.31 36.93 10.90
C PRO A 278 -13.69 36.03 12.02
N ALA A 279 -14.37 36.00 13.17
CA ALA A 279 -14.58 34.85 14.07
C ALA A 279 -15.97 35.01 14.73
N ALA A 280 -16.57 34.08 15.48
CA ALA A 280 -16.79 32.63 15.34
C ALA A 280 -17.89 32.23 16.37
N GLY A 281 -18.75 31.23 16.09
CA GLY A 281 -19.83 30.87 17.03
C GLY A 281 -20.61 29.57 16.72
N THR A 282 -20.12 28.46 17.31
CA THR A 282 -20.82 27.34 18.01
C THR A 282 -22.15 26.68 17.45
N PRO A 283 -22.46 25.40 17.80
CA PRO A 283 -22.65 24.39 16.74
C PRO A 283 -23.98 23.60 16.77
N ARG A 284 -24.27 22.88 15.67
CA ARG A 284 -25.43 21.99 15.50
C ARG A 284 -24.94 20.59 15.10
N ARG A 285 -25.48 19.52 15.72
CA ARG A 285 -25.07 18.11 15.52
C ARG A 285 -25.05 17.73 14.03
N THR A 286 -23.88 17.37 13.52
CA THR A 286 -23.58 17.17 12.09
C THR A 286 -23.65 15.69 11.69
N THR A 287 -24.41 15.35 10.64
CA THR A 287 -24.05 14.15 9.86
C THR A 287 -22.69 14.40 9.17
N SER A 288 -21.87 13.36 8.99
CA SER A 288 -20.56 13.57 8.35
C SER A 288 -20.75 14.09 6.93
N VAL A 289 -19.98 15.12 6.57
CA VAL A 289 -20.10 15.85 5.29
C VAL A 289 -20.07 14.88 4.10
N SER A 290 -19.15 13.92 4.14
CA SER A 290 -19.02 12.82 3.18
C SER A 290 -20.28 11.94 3.06
N GLY A 291 -20.93 11.59 4.19
CA GLY A 291 -22.13 10.77 4.20
C GLY A 291 -23.35 11.51 3.65
N HIS A 292 -23.45 12.80 3.95
CA HIS A 292 -24.49 13.67 3.39
C HIS A 292 -24.29 13.89 1.88
N LEU A 293 -23.06 14.16 1.44
CA LEU A 293 -22.70 14.30 0.02
C LEU A 293 -23.00 13.03 -0.78
N ARG A 294 -22.77 11.85 -0.21
CA ARG A 294 -23.16 10.56 -0.82
C ARG A 294 -24.67 10.43 -1.00
N ARG A 295 -25.46 10.76 0.02
CA ARG A 295 -26.93 10.73 -0.07
C ARG A 295 -27.45 11.73 -1.11
N HIS A 296 -26.88 12.93 -1.13
CA HIS A 296 -27.18 13.98 -2.10
C HIS A 296 -26.94 13.52 -3.54
N VAL A 297 -25.77 12.97 -3.85
CA VAL A 297 -25.46 12.44 -5.19
C VAL A 297 -26.37 11.26 -5.56
N VAL A 298 -26.67 10.37 -4.61
CA VAL A 298 -27.61 9.25 -4.82
C VAL A 298 -29.01 9.74 -5.20
N GLN A 299 -29.48 10.83 -4.60
CA GLN A 299 -30.80 11.43 -4.83
C GLN A 299 -30.89 12.24 -6.12
N HIS A 300 -29.84 13.00 -6.48
CA HIS A 300 -29.88 13.94 -7.59
C HIS A 300 -29.23 13.45 -8.89
N VAL A 301 -28.53 12.31 -8.89
CA VAL A 301 -27.88 11.75 -10.08
C VAL A 301 -28.39 10.33 -10.38
N PRO A 302 -29.31 10.17 -11.37
CA PRO A 302 -29.75 8.86 -11.85
C PRO A 302 -28.64 8.16 -12.67
N PRO A 303 -28.70 6.83 -12.89
CA PRO A 303 -27.64 6.10 -13.60
C PRO A 303 -27.42 6.58 -15.05
N SER A 304 -28.51 6.93 -15.73
CA SER A 304 -28.53 7.48 -17.10
C SER A 304 -28.14 8.96 -17.20
N ALA A 305 -27.65 9.58 -16.13
CA ALA A 305 -27.40 11.02 -16.03
C ALA A 305 -26.59 11.60 -17.20
N GLY A 306 -27.10 12.70 -17.74
CA GLY A 306 -26.37 13.60 -18.65
C GLY A 306 -25.74 14.80 -17.92
N PRO A 307 -25.00 15.67 -18.64
CA PRO A 307 -24.32 16.84 -18.05
C PRO A 307 -25.21 17.70 -17.16
N GLU A 308 -26.44 18.01 -17.59
CA GLU A 308 -27.36 18.87 -16.83
C GLU A 308 -27.80 18.26 -15.50
N HIS A 309 -27.87 16.92 -15.38
CA HIS A 309 -28.21 16.26 -14.12
C HIS A 309 -27.05 16.38 -13.11
N VAL A 310 -25.81 16.23 -13.58
CA VAL A 310 -24.61 16.42 -12.75
C VAL A 310 -24.46 17.88 -12.34
N ARG A 311 -24.77 18.82 -13.25
CA ARG A 311 -24.80 20.26 -12.99
C ARG A 311 -25.85 20.62 -11.94
N ALA A 312 -27.09 20.15 -12.10
CA ALA A 312 -28.16 20.37 -11.14
C ALA A 312 -27.83 19.79 -9.76
N ALA A 313 -27.29 18.56 -9.71
CA ALA A 313 -26.83 17.95 -8.46
C ALA A 313 -25.72 18.77 -7.77
N PHE A 314 -24.77 19.32 -8.53
CA PHE A 314 -23.70 20.17 -7.98
C PHE A 314 -24.24 21.51 -7.45
N LEU A 315 -25.10 22.19 -8.20
CA LEU A 315 -25.70 23.46 -7.77
C LEU A 315 -26.60 23.27 -6.54
N ALA A 316 -27.35 22.17 -6.49
CA ALA A 316 -28.11 21.78 -5.30
C ALA A 316 -27.19 21.48 -4.10
N ALA A 317 -26.01 20.88 -4.32
CA ALA A 317 -25.04 20.62 -3.24
C ALA A 317 -24.43 21.90 -2.65
N LEU A 318 -24.29 22.96 -3.47
CA LEU A 318 -23.84 24.27 -2.98
C LEU A 318 -24.93 25.02 -2.19
N GLN A 319 -26.20 24.68 -2.41
CA GLN A 319 -27.36 25.30 -1.75
C GLN A 319 -27.87 24.50 -0.54
N ASP A 320 -27.59 23.19 -0.48
CA ASP A 320 -27.86 22.33 0.67
C ASP A 320 -27.26 22.94 1.94
N GLY A 321 -28.10 23.12 2.97
CA GLY A 321 -27.73 23.89 4.16
C GLY A 321 -26.56 23.31 4.95
N GLN A 322 -26.23 22.04 4.77
CA GLN A 322 -25.15 21.36 5.48
C GLN A 322 -23.86 21.32 4.66
N LEU A 323 -23.94 20.97 3.37
CA LEU A 323 -22.80 21.01 2.45
C LEU A 323 -22.32 22.44 2.18
N ARG A 324 -23.23 23.43 2.22
CA ARG A 324 -22.89 24.86 2.18
C ARG A 324 -22.05 25.31 3.38
N ALA A 325 -22.30 24.75 4.57
CA ALA A 325 -21.56 25.09 5.77
C ALA A 325 -20.14 24.47 5.78
N SER A 326 -20.01 23.23 5.31
CA SER A 326 -18.72 22.53 5.20
C SER A 326 -17.90 22.89 3.96
N GLY A 327 -18.56 23.35 2.90
CA GLY A 327 -18.03 23.35 1.54
C GLY A 327 -18.22 21.99 0.85
N VAL A 328 -18.24 22.00 -0.47
CA VAL A 328 -18.35 20.81 -1.32
C VAL A 328 -16.95 20.39 -1.76
N HIS A 329 -16.45 19.27 -1.25
CA HIS A 329 -15.19 18.69 -1.72
C HIS A 329 -15.38 18.11 -3.13
N VAL A 330 -14.78 18.75 -4.12
CA VAL A 330 -15.05 18.47 -5.54
C VAL A 330 -14.57 17.08 -5.95
N GLY A 331 -13.39 16.65 -5.52
CA GLY A 331 -12.88 15.30 -5.79
C GLY A 331 -13.83 14.19 -5.30
N GLN A 332 -14.37 14.33 -4.08
CA GLN A 332 -15.32 13.39 -3.50
C GLN A 332 -16.68 13.42 -4.21
N PHE A 333 -17.21 14.61 -4.53
CA PHE A 333 -18.42 14.75 -5.35
C PHE A 333 -18.26 14.03 -6.70
N GLY A 334 -17.14 14.23 -7.38
CA GLY A 334 -16.84 13.56 -8.64
C GLY A 334 -16.72 12.04 -8.53
N ALA A 335 -16.01 11.55 -7.51
CA ALA A 335 -15.90 10.11 -7.27
C ALA A 335 -17.26 9.45 -7.06
N LEU A 336 -18.17 10.12 -6.34
CA LEU A 336 -19.53 9.65 -6.10
C LEU A 336 -20.41 9.68 -7.37
N VAL A 337 -20.30 10.74 -8.19
CA VAL A 337 -21.01 10.80 -9.48
C VAL A 337 -20.48 9.74 -10.45
N GLY A 338 -19.15 9.56 -10.52
CA GLY A 338 -18.52 8.55 -11.37
C GLY A 338 -18.86 7.10 -11.01
N GLN A 339 -19.30 6.84 -9.78
CA GLN A 339 -19.84 5.52 -9.35
C GLN A 339 -21.28 5.27 -9.81
N ARG A 340 -22.00 6.30 -10.27
CA ARG A 340 -23.42 6.21 -10.69
C ARG A 340 -23.59 6.11 -12.20
N LEU A 341 -22.66 6.64 -12.98
CA LEU A 341 -22.73 6.63 -14.44
C LEU A 341 -22.51 5.23 -15.02
N ASP A 342 -23.28 4.87 -16.05
CA ASP A 342 -23.12 3.61 -16.77
C ASP A 342 -21.73 3.47 -17.42
N ARG A 343 -21.29 2.22 -17.61
CA ARG A 343 -19.87 1.80 -17.77
C ARG A 343 -19.04 2.55 -18.83
N ASP A 344 -19.67 3.08 -19.87
CA ASP A 344 -18.99 3.80 -20.96
C ASP A 344 -18.91 5.32 -20.75
N ARG A 345 -19.65 5.89 -19.80
CA ARG A 345 -19.65 7.33 -19.49
C ARG A 345 -18.71 7.66 -18.34
N LYS A 346 -17.68 8.44 -18.62
CA LYS A 346 -16.70 8.91 -17.63
C LYS A 346 -17.07 10.31 -17.17
N LEU A 347 -16.86 10.63 -15.89
CA LEU A 347 -17.01 12.01 -15.40
C LEU A 347 -16.14 13.00 -16.22
N ALA A 348 -14.96 12.56 -16.65
CA ALA A 348 -14.06 13.32 -17.52
C ALA A 348 -14.64 13.66 -18.91
N SER A 349 -15.57 12.86 -19.46
CA SER A 349 -16.27 13.19 -20.71
C SER A 349 -17.46 14.13 -20.50
N LEU A 350 -17.77 14.50 -19.24
CA LEU A 350 -18.80 15.48 -18.87
C LEU A 350 -18.19 16.79 -18.33
N ALA A 351 -16.92 16.74 -17.87
CA ALA A 351 -16.19 17.84 -17.25
C ALA A 351 -14.81 18.07 -17.90
N LEU A 352 -14.83 18.71 -19.08
CA LEU A 352 -13.62 19.17 -19.77
C LEU A 352 -12.91 20.26 -18.94
N GLY A 353 -11.58 20.21 -18.84
CA GLY A 353 -10.77 21.20 -18.09
C GLY A 353 -10.54 20.90 -16.61
N GLY A 354 -10.93 19.71 -16.13
CA GLY A 354 -10.74 19.26 -14.76
C GLY A 354 -11.90 19.65 -13.84
N LEU A 355 -12.23 18.75 -12.91
CA LEU A 355 -13.51 18.80 -12.20
C LEU A 355 -13.69 20.05 -11.33
N VAL A 356 -12.63 20.54 -10.68
CA VAL A 356 -12.65 21.79 -9.89
C VAL A 356 -12.96 23.00 -10.79
N THR A 357 -12.29 23.10 -11.93
CA THR A 357 -12.50 24.17 -12.92
C THR A 357 -13.92 24.14 -13.47
N TRP A 358 -14.42 22.94 -13.81
CA TRP A 358 -15.78 22.74 -14.29
C TRP A 358 -16.83 23.14 -13.23
N CYS A 359 -16.68 22.69 -11.98
CA CYS A 359 -17.56 23.07 -10.87
C CYS A 359 -17.64 24.60 -10.68
N LEU A 360 -16.50 25.30 -10.71
CA LEU A 360 -16.46 26.77 -10.62
C LEU A 360 -17.15 27.44 -11.81
N ALA A 361 -16.91 26.96 -13.04
CA ALA A 361 -17.54 27.48 -14.25
C ALA A 361 -19.07 27.28 -14.26
N GLN A 362 -19.56 26.11 -13.81
CA GLN A 362 -20.99 25.83 -13.75
C GLN A 362 -21.73 26.70 -12.71
N ALA A 363 -21.09 27.01 -11.59
CA ALA A 363 -21.63 27.93 -10.60
C ALA A 363 -21.66 29.37 -11.12
N ALA A 364 -20.57 29.85 -11.73
CA ALA A 364 -20.52 31.17 -12.36
C ALA A 364 -21.60 31.33 -13.45
N ALA A 365 -21.76 30.34 -14.32
CA ALA A 365 -22.80 30.31 -15.37
C ALA A 365 -24.24 30.21 -14.82
N ALA A 366 -24.42 29.87 -13.54
CA ALA A 366 -25.71 29.89 -12.84
C ALA A 366 -25.94 31.20 -12.04
N GLY A 367 -25.05 32.19 -12.17
CA GLY A 367 -25.09 33.42 -11.37
C GLY A 367 -24.72 33.22 -9.88
N VAL A 368 -24.12 32.08 -9.55
CA VAL A 368 -23.77 31.69 -8.18
C VAL A 368 -22.28 31.93 -7.96
N GLY A 369 -21.95 33.00 -7.24
CA GLY A 369 -20.57 33.28 -6.83
C GLY A 369 -20.03 32.16 -5.93
N VAL A 370 -18.86 31.61 -6.27
CA VAL A 370 -18.16 30.56 -5.54
C VAL A 370 -16.67 30.83 -5.47
N VAL A 371 -16.02 30.34 -4.42
CA VAL A 371 -14.56 30.41 -4.21
C VAL A 371 -14.03 29.06 -3.73
N LYS A 372 -12.75 28.79 -4.03
CA LYS A 372 -12.02 27.69 -3.42
C LYS A 372 -11.73 28.02 -1.96
N ASP A 373 -11.73 27.01 -1.09
CA ASP A 373 -11.24 27.17 0.27
C ASP A 373 -9.71 27.43 0.25
N PRO A 374 -9.20 28.43 0.97
CA PRO A 374 -7.78 28.77 0.96
C PRO A 374 -6.91 27.76 1.73
N VAL A 375 -7.50 26.90 2.57
CA VAL A 375 -6.79 25.85 3.32
C VAL A 375 -6.83 24.51 2.57
N ASP A 376 -7.93 24.21 1.86
CA ASP A 376 -8.02 23.07 0.93
C ASP A 376 -8.59 23.50 -0.43
N PRO A 377 -7.75 23.68 -1.48
CA PRO A 377 -8.21 24.11 -2.80
C PRO A 377 -9.10 23.08 -3.53
N SER A 378 -9.31 21.89 -2.94
CA SER A 378 -10.23 20.84 -3.41
C SER A 378 -11.68 21.08 -2.96
N VAL A 379 -11.91 21.98 -2.00
CA VAL A 379 -13.21 22.36 -1.46
C VAL A 379 -13.69 23.66 -2.10
N VAL A 380 -14.95 23.66 -2.57
CA VAL A 380 -15.61 24.85 -3.13
C VAL A 380 -16.75 25.29 -2.22
N ARG A 381 -16.81 26.60 -1.95
CA ARG A 381 -17.83 27.25 -1.11
C ARG A 381 -18.53 28.36 -1.88
N LEU A 382 -19.74 28.72 -1.47
CA LEU A 382 -20.36 29.96 -1.94
C LEU A 382 -19.52 31.17 -1.51
N ALA A 383 -19.29 32.09 -2.45
CA ALA A 383 -18.74 33.40 -2.15
C ALA A 383 -19.72 34.13 -1.22
N ARG A 384 -19.19 34.75 -0.16
CA ARG A 384 -20.01 35.65 0.66
C ARG A 384 -20.36 36.86 -0.19
N ARG A 385 -21.66 37.14 -0.36
CA ARG A 385 -22.11 38.47 -0.78
C ARG A 385 -21.71 39.45 0.33
N THR A 386 -20.84 40.39 -0.01
CA THR A 386 -20.69 41.67 0.70
C THR A 386 -21.87 42.56 0.36
#